data_AF-A0A953ASF2-F1
#
_entry.id   AF-A0A953ASF2-F1
#
_cell.length_a   1.000
_cell.length_b   1.000
_cell.length_c   1.000
_cell.angle_alpha   90.00
_cell.angle_beta   90.00
_cell.angle_gamma   90.00
#
_symmetry.space_group_name_H-M   'P 1'
#
loop_
_entity.id
_entity.type
_entity.pdbx_description
1 polymer ?
#
loop_
_entity_poly.entity_id
_entity_poly.type
_entity_poly.pdbx_seq_one_letter_code
_entity_poly.pdbx_strand_id
1 'polypeptide(L)'
;MSNLCQPGGGASCGACCGLYNFRDHSRAAITRVLGRHTERLRDVPRTPEAFRAAARAIAAEEQPPAFVDVRVCPLLGFLDDGPEGRVGCLGHPLHNGGVDLRDCGVYDARTCQSFECPSFLWLSAAEAEWIRAACPDWYLYGLVVTDVAFVRAIERLVERALGERLDAARLLARPEALRASRRLFALKEAGAEGARGDALFGQFGAPPEGAVSTEPVLRTIDYAALGARAAPEDEVVLCLSCAPRRLEELEAARQQVRDAIAGLVAALSANEHIA
;
A
#
# COMPACT_ATOMS: atom_id res chain seq x y z
N MET A 1 7.12 12.00 -15.23
CA MET A 1 6.32 11.06 -14.42
C MET A 1 5.51 11.87 -13.42
N SER A 2 4.22 11.56 -13.26
CA SER A 2 3.42 12.13 -12.17
C SER A 2 3.97 11.67 -10.82
N ASN A 3 3.88 12.54 -9.81
CA ASN A 3 4.28 12.22 -8.44
C ASN A 3 3.46 11.02 -7.90
N LEU A 4 4.09 9.88 -7.58
CA LEU A 4 3.39 8.70 -7.04
C LEU A 4 2.85 8.92 -5.63
N CYS A 5 3.35 9.88 -4.86
CA CYS A 5 2.83 10.13 -3.51
C CYS A 5 1.49 10.88 -3.53
N GLN A 6 1.27 11.73 -4.54
CA GLN A 6 0.08 12.56 -4.70
C GLN A 6 -0.29 12.67 -6.19
N PRO A 7 -0.67 11.58 -6.87
CA PRO A 7 -0.90 11.59 -8.31
C PRO A 7 -2.22 12.25 -8.71
N GLY A 8 -3.08 12.60 -7.74
CA GLY A 8 -4.40 13.21 -7.98
C GLY A 8 -5.53 12.18 -8.10
N GLY A 9 -6.78 12.66 -8.23
CA GLY A 9 -7.96 11.81 -8.34
C GLY A 9 -8.31 11.03 -7.06
N GLY A 10 -8.00 11.58 -5.88
CA GLY A 10 -8.21 10.95 -4.57
C GLY A 10 -7.08 10.01 -4.12
N ALA A 11 -6.29 9.49 -5.06
CA ALA A 11 -5.13 8.68 -4.77
C ALA A 11 -4.01 9.50 -4.09
N SER A 12 -3.46 8.94 -3.01
CA SER A 12 -2.32 9.48 -2.27
C SER A 12 -1.66 8.37 -1.43
N CYS A 13 -0.36 8.46 -1.18
CA CYS A 13 0.38 7.43 -0.45
C CYS A 13 1.22 8.04 0.68
N GLY A 14 1.18 7.40 1.86
CA GLY A 14 1.97 7.77 3.04
C GLY A 14 2.98 6.69 3.47
N ALA A 15 3.26 5.68 2.64
CA ALA A 15 4.02 4.50 3.08
C ALA A 15 5.45 4.80 3.54
N CYS A 16 6.15 5.72 2.88
CA CYS A 16 7.50 6.16 3.30
C CYS A 16 7.49 6.91 4.63
N CYS A 17 6.33 7.42 5.05
CA CYS A 17 6.11 8.00 6.37
C CYS A 17 5.66 6.95 7.41
N GLY A 18 5.69 5.66 7.06
CA GLY A 18 5.34 4.55 7.95
C GLY A 18 3.85 4.27 8.08
N LEU A 19 3.01 4.71 7.13
CA LEU A 19 1.54 4.60 7.20
C LEU A 19 1.03 3.19 7.53
N TYR A 20 1.69 2.16 7.01
CA TYR A 20 1.27 0.77 7.18
C TYR A 20 2.12 0.01 8.20
N ASN A 21 3.03 0.69 8.90
CA ASN A 21 3.96 0.04 9.82
C ASN A 21 3.35 -0.20 11.22
N PHE A 22 2.15 -0.74 11.25
CA PHE A 22 1.39 -1.05 12.45
C PHE A 22 0.96 -2.51 12.44
N ARG A 23 0.91 -3.14 13.61
CA ARG A 23 0.41 -4.54 13.73
C ARG A 23 -1.04 -4.67 13.29
N ASP A 24 -1.83 -3.62 13.50
CA ASP A 24 -3.15 -3.46 12.89
C ASP A 24 -3.07 -2.31 11.88
N HIS A 25 -2.84 -2.66 10.61
CA HIS A 25 -2.83 -1.72 9.50
C HIS A 25 -4.12 -1.81 8.67
N SER A 26 -5.22 -2.29 9.27
CA SER A 26 -6.55 -2.25 8.65
C SER A 26 -6.97 -0.80 8.35
N ARG A 27 -7.83 -0.61 7.35
CA ARG A 27 -8.33 0.72 6.95
C ARG A 27 -8.86 1.51 8.14
N ALA A 28 -9.65 0.86 8.99
CA ALA A 28 -10.22 1.48 10.19
C ALA A 28 -9.16 1.88 11.22
N ALA A 29 -8.12 1.07 11.43
CA ALA A 29 -7.04 1.41 12.35
C ALA A 29 -6.22 2.60 11.84
N ILE A 30 -5.83 2.57 10.56
CA ILE A 30 -5.04 3.63 9.95
C ILE A 30 -5.82 4.94 9.86
N THR A 31 -7.13 4.88 9.55
CA THR A 31 -8.01 6.06 9.57
C THR A 31 -8.02 6.75 10.94
N ARG A 32 -8.05 5.98 12.03
CA ARG A 32 -8.00 6.54 13.40
C ARG A 32 -6.66 7.19 13.71
N VAL A 33 -5.55 6.58 13.29
CA VAL A 33 -4.20 7.15 13.48
C VAL A 33 -4.08 8.48 12.73
N LEU A 34 -4.42 8.49 11.44
CA LEU A 34 -4.38 9.70 10.62
C LEU A 34 -5.29 10.80 11.15
N GLY A 35 -6.52 10.45 11.57
CA GLY A 35 -7.47 11.39 12.16
C GLY A 35 -6.92 12.03 13.43
N ARG A 36 -6.33 11.24 14.33
CA ARG A 36 -5.69 11.73 15.55
C ARG A 36 -4.53 12.69 15.24
N HIS A 37 -3.67 12.36 14.27
CA HIS A 37 -2.57 13.24 13.88
C HIS A 37 -3.09 14.57 13.32
N THR A 38 -4.05 14.51 12.41
CA THR A 38 -4.69 15.69 11.82
C THR A 38 -5.34 16.57 12.87
N GLU A 39 -6.10 16.00 13.81
CA GLU A 39 -6.74 16.76 14.88
C GLU A 39 -5.72 17.43 15.79
N ARG A 40 -4.71 16.68 16.27
CA ARG A 40 -3.70 17.19 17.19
C ARG A 40 -2.80 18.26 16.61
N LEU A 41 -2.60 18.26 15.29
CA LEU A 41 -1.78 19.25 14.60
C LEU A 41 -2.60 20.40 14.01
N ARG A 42 -3.94 20.33 14.03
CA ARG A 42 -4.82 21.33 13.39
C ARG A 42 -4.53 22.74 13.89
N ASP A 43 -4.61 22.94 15.21
CA ASP A 43 -4.58 24.26 15.85
C ASP A 43 -3.19 24.61 16.42
N VAL A 44 -2.18 23.79 16.13
CA VAL A 44 -0.81 24.04 16.59
C VAL A 44 -0.23 25.27 15.86
N PRO A 45 0.33 26.26 16.57
CA PRO A 45 1.01 27.38 15.93
C PRO A 45 2.02 26.91 14.89
N ARG A 46 2.02 27.54 13.72
CA ARG A 46 2.93 27.18 12.60
C ARG A 46 4.34 27.71 12.83
N THR A 47 4.91 27.42 13.99
CA THR A 47 6.32 27.65 14.32
C THR A 47 7.03 26.32 14.53
N PRO A 48 8.32 26.20 14.19
CA PRO A 48 9.06 24.95 14.37
C PRO A 48 9.05 24.42 15.81
N GLU A 49 9.05 25.31 16.82
CA GLU A 49 9.09 24.94 18.23
C GLU A 49 7.79 24.27 18.67
N ALA A 50 6.65 24.92 18.40
CA ALA A 50 5.34 24.41 18.77
C ALA A 50 5.00 23.12 18.00
N PHE A 51 5.29 23.10 16.70
CA PHE A 51 5.01 21.95 15.84
C PHE A 51 5.87 20.75 16.19
N ARG A 52 7.17 20.93 16.51
CA ARG A 52 8.04 19.86 16.99
C ARG A 52 7.61 19.32 18.35
N ALA A 53 7.15 20.18 19.26
CA ALA A 53 6.63 19.74 20.55
C ALA A 53 5.39 18.86 20.38
N ALA A 54 4.43 19.27 19.54
CA ALA A 54 3.24 18.48 19.22
C ALA A 54 3.58 17.16 18.54
N ALA A 55 4.49 17.17 17.56
CA ALA A 55 4.95 15.97 16.86
C ALA A 55 5.61 14.94 17.82
N ARG A 56 6.40 15.41 18.79
CA ARG A 56 7.00 14.54 19.82
C ARG A 56 5.94 13.95 20.75
N ALA A 57 4.94 14.73 21.14
CA ALA A 57 3.84 14.22 21.97
C ALA A 57 3.03 13.13 21.24
N ILE A 58 2.76 13.32 19.95
CA ILE A 58 2.13 12.30 19.10
C ILE A 58 2.98 11.03 19.07
N ALA A 59 4.28 11.15 18.76
CA ALA A 59 5.16 10.00 18.65
C ALA A 59 5.33 9.23 19.98
N ALA A 60 5.27 9.91 21.12
CA ALA A 60 5.40 9.29 22.44
C ALA A 60 4.18 8.45 22.85
N GLU A 61 3.01 8.74 22.28
CA GLU A 61 1.75 8.01 22.54
C GLU A 61 1.45 6.94 21.47
N GLU A 62 2.29 6.85 20.44
CA GLU A 62 2.07 5.93 19.33
C GLU A 62 2.36 4.48 19.73
N GLN A 63 1.65 3.56 19.08
CA GLN A 63 1.96 2.14 19.24
C GLN A 63 3.36 1.83 18.68
N PRO A 64 4.08 0.85 19.27
CA PRO A 64 5.33 0.39 18.68
C PRO A 64 5.12 -0.07 17.22
N PRO A 65 6.02 0.31 16.30
CA PRO A 65 5.93 -0.11 14.91
C PRO A 65 6.00 -1.65 14.76
N ALA A 66 5.40 -2.18 13.70
CA ALA A 66 5.54 -3.59 13.36
C ALA A 66 6.99 -3.95 12.98
N PHE A 67 7.67 -3.03 12.28
CA PHE A 67 9.07 -3.12 11.89
C PHE A 67 9.84 -1.93 12.48
N VAL A 68 10.71 -2.19 13.45
CA VAL A 68 11.38 -1.13 14.26
C VAL A 68 12.27 -0.20 13.44
N ASP A 69 12.85 -0.70 12.35
CA ASP A 69 13.73 0.07 11.46
C ASP A 69 12.93 1.00 10.52
N VAL A 70 11.62 0.78 10.39
CA VAL A 70 10.73 1.63 9.60
C VAL A 70 10.11 2.69 10.53
N ARG A 71 10.43 3.97 10.28
CA ARG A 71 9.97 5.07 11.13
C ARG A 71 8.50 5.40 10.84
N VAL A 72 7.72 5.68 11.88
CA VAL A 72 6.36 6.21 11.78
C VAL A 72 6.40 7.71 12.00
N CYS A 73 6.03 8.50 10.99
CA CYS A 73 6.09 9.95 11.04
C CYS A 73 4.84 10.52 11.72
N PRO A 74 4.97 11.33 12.79
CA PRO A 74 3.83 11.96 13.46
C PRO A 74 3.20 13.09 12.63
N LEU A 75 3.85 13.51 11.54
CA LEU A 75 3.34 14.56 10.65
C LEU A 75 2.43 14.04 9.55
N LEU A 76 2.23 12.72 9.45
CA LEU A 76 1.36 12.13 8.43
C LEU A 76 -0.10 12.18 8.89
N GLY A 77 -0.99 12.77 8.08
CA GLY A 77 -2.42 12.85 8.36
C GLY A 77 -3.25 13.12 7.10
N PHE A 78 -4.55 13.37 7.28
CA PHE A 78 -5.46 13.82 6.23
C PHE A 78 -5.20 15.29 5.85
N LEU A 79 -5.09 15.54 4.55
CA LEU A 79 -4.86 16.86 3.95
C LEU A 79 -6.14 17.59 3.56
N ASP A 80 -7.22 16.83 3.32
CA ASP A 80 -8.54 17.34 2.95
C ASP A 80 -9.52 17.12 4.12
N ASP A 81 -10.70 17.73 4.05
CA ASP A 81 -11.72 17.61 5.09
C ASP A 81 -12.29 16.19 5.18
N GLY A 82 -12.05 15.51 6.29
CA GLY A 82 -12.65 14.21 6.62
C GLY A 82 -11.78 12.99 6.30
N PRO A 83 -12.19 11.80 6.79
CA PRO A 83 -11.40 10.56 6.73
C PRO A 83 -11.29 9.93 5.33
N GLU A 84 -12.03 10.47 4.36
CA GLU A 84 -11.98 10.06 2.96
C GLU A 84 -11.03 10.93 2.12
N GLY A 85 -10.44 11.96 2.74
CA GLY A 85 -9.49 12.87 2.10
C GLY A 85 -8.15 12.23 1.76
N ARG A 86 -7.35 12.93 0.95
CA ARG A 86 -5.96 12.52 0.67
C ARG A 86 -5.14 12.54 1.95
N VAL A 87 -4.14 11.66 2.01
CA VAL A 87 -3.18 11.61 3.13
C VAL A 87 -1.86 12.22 2.71
N GLY A 88 -1.16 12.87 3.63
CA GLY A 88 0.17 13.43 3.37
C GLY A 88 0.75 14.18 4.56
N CYS A 89 1.82 14.93 4.32
CA CYS A 89 2.55 15.61 5.38
C CYS A 89 1.84 16.91 5.80
N LEU A 90 1.33 16.92 7.02
CA LEU A 90 0.74 18.08 7.69
C LEU A 90 1.76 19.18 8.00
N GLY A 91 3.07 18.88 7.93
CA GLY A 91 4.15 19.86 8.04
C GLY A 91 4.63 20.42 6.70
N HIS A 92 4.06 19.98 5.57
CA HIS A 92 4.50 20.43 4.25
C HIS A 92 4.12 21.91 4.01
N PRO A 93 4.97 22.73 3.39
CA PRO A 93 4.70 24.17 3.19
C PRO A 93 3.42 24.45 2.38
N LEU A 94 3.06 23.55 1.46
CA LEU A 94 1.79 23.62 0.71
C LEU A 94 0.53 23.60 1.59
N HIS A 95 0.62 23.07 2.82
CA HIS A 95 -0.49 22.98 3.76
C HIS A 95 -0.32 23.93 4.97
N ASN A 96 0.73 24.77 4.97
CA ASN A 96 1.09 25.62 6.10
C ASN A 96 1.41 27.06 5.69
N GLY A 97 0.76 27.56 4.65
CA GLY A 97 0.95 28.95 4.19
C GLY A 97 2.39 29.27 3.80
N GLY A 98 3.13 28.28 3.30
CA GLY A 98 4.54 28.43 2.89
C GLY A 98 5.56 28.15 4.00
N VAL A 99 5.14 27.98 5.26
CA VAL A 99 6.07 27.61 6.35
C VAL A 99 6.41 26.13 6.24
N ASP A 100 7.70 25.82 6.03
CA ASP A 100 8.17 24.44 5.98
C ASP A 100 8.43 23.91 7.39
N LEU A 101 7.62 22.93 7.81
CA LEU A 101 7.67 22.31 9.14
C LEU A 101 8.10 20.84 9.04
N ARG A 102 8.60 20.40 7.88
CA ARG A 102 8.99 18.99 7.67
C ARG A 102 10.11 18.55 8.62
N ASP A 103 11.01 19.46 9.02
CA ASP A 103 12.07 19.24 10.02
C ASP A 103 11.56 18.98 11.46
N CYS A 104 10.25 18.97 11.66
CA CYS A 104 9.61 18.55 12.91
C CYS A 104 9.27 17.05 12.92
N GLY A 105 9.39 16.37 11.77
CA GLY A 105 9.07 14.95 11.61
C GLY A 105 10.24 14.03 11.93
N VAL A 106 10.13 12.78 11.47
CA VAL A 106 11.19 11.76 11.62
C VAL A 106 12.30 11.89 10.58
N TYR A 107 12.05 12.61 9.49
CA TYR A 107 13.00 12.91 8.42
C TYR A 107 13.10 14.44 8.26
N ASP A 108 14.27 14.92 7.81
CA ASP A 108 14.44 16.33 7.47
C ASP A 108 13.74 16.68 6.13
N ALA A 109 13.53 17.98 5.91
CA ALA A 109 12.86 18.52 4.73
C ALA A 109 13.57 18.13 3.43
N ARG A 110 14.90 18.06 3.46
CA ARG A 110 15.75 17.69 2.30
C ARG A 110 15.51 16.24 1.91
N THR A 111 15.58 15.32 2.87
CA THR A 111 15.29 13.90 2.70
C THR A 111 13.88 13.71 2.16
N CYS A 112 12.89 14.37 2.77
CA CYS A 112 11.51 14.30 2.30
C CYS A 112 11.33 14.81 0.85
N GLN A 113 12.15 15.76 0.40
CA GLN A 113 12.06 16.32 -0.95
C GLN A 113 12.72 15.44 -2.01
N SER A 114 13.84 14.78 -1.67
CA SER A 114 14.64 14.03 -2.66
C SER A 114 14.44 12.52 -2.60
N PHE A 115 13.69 12.00 -1.63
CA PHE A 115 13.52 10.56 -1.48
C PHE A 115 12.57 10.00 -2.54
N GLU A 116 13.08 9.06 -3.33
CA GLU A 116 12.32 8.24 -4.26
C GLU A 116 12.25 6.82 -3.70
N CYS A 117 11.03 6.36 -3.38
CA CYS A 117 10.86 5.01 -2.88
C CYS A 117 11.09 3.98 -3.99
N PRO A 118 11.27 2.69 -3.66
CA PRO A 118 11.53 1.67 -4.68
C PRO A 118 10.46 1.62 -5.79
N SER A 119 9.21 1.95 -5.49
CA SER A 119 8.15 2.05 -6.51
C SER A 119 8.41 3.12 -7.57
N PHE A 120 9.04 4.26 -7.24
CA PHE A 120 9.45 5.26 -8.24
C PHE A 120 10.52 4.70 -9.19
N LEU A 121 11.37 3.82 -8.69
CA LEU A 121 12.47 3.25 -9.46
C LEU A 121 12.04 2.03 -10.30
N TRP A 122 11.03 1.29 -9.83
CA TRP A 122 10.70 -0.02 -10.39
C TRP A 122 9.35 -0.08 -11.11
N LEU A 123 8.38 0.76 -10.79
CA LEU A 123 7.15 0.83 -11.58
C LEU A 123 7.41 1.56 -12.90
N SER A 124 6.95 0.96 -13.98
CA SER A 124 6.77 1.66 -15.25
C SER A 124 5.65 2.71 -15.14
N ALA A 125 5.68 3.69 -16.04
CA ALA A 125 4.61 4.69 -16.11
C ALA A 125 3.23 4.05 -16.39
N ALA A 126 3.19 2.95 -17.15
CA ALA A 126 1.96 2.21 -17.44
C ALA A 126 1.39 1.51 -16.19
N GLU A 127 2.25 0.83 -15.41
CA GLU A 127 1.83 0.23 -14.13
C GLU A 127 1.35 1.30 -13.14
N ALA A 128 2.08 2.41 -13.01
CA ALA A 128 1.69 3.50 -12.13
C ALA A 128 0.33 4.11 -12.51
N GLU A 129 0.08 4.31 -13.80
CA GLU A 129 -1.19 4.84 -14.30
C GLU A 129 -2.34 3.84 -14.14
N TRP A 130 -2.09 2.56 -14.37
CA TRP A 130 -3.06 1.49 -14.09
C TRP A 130 -3.48 1.49 -12.61
N ILE A 131 -2.52 1.51 -11.69
CA ILE A 131 -2.80 1.54 -10.25
C ILE A 131 -3.59 2.79 -9.89
N ARG A 132 -3.17 3.97 -10.38
CA ARG A 132 -3.87 5.24 -10.12
C ARG A 132 -5.31 5.21 -10.62
N ALA A 133 -5.55 4.68 -11.83
CA ALA A 133 -6.88 4.60 -12.42
C ALA A 133 -7.80 3.60 -11.71
N ALA A 134 -7.25 2.49 -11.21
CA ALA A 134 -8.01 1.45 -10.50
C ALA A 134 -8.25 1.76 -9.01
N CYS A 135 -7.37 2.54 -8.37
CA CYS A 135 -7.38 2.82 -6.93
C CYS A 135 -7.60 4.32 -6.66
N PRO A 136 -8.84 4.82 -6.61
CA PRO A 136 -9.13 6.24 -6.45
C PRO A 136 -9.12 6.74 -4.99
N ASP A 137 -8.53 5.99 -4.06
CA ASP A 137 -8.45 6.37 -2.64
C ASP A 137 -7.08 6.06 -2.04
N TRP A 138 -6.74 6.78 -0.98
CA TRP A 138 -5.42 6.75 -0.35
C TRP A 138 -5.00 5.37 0.16
N TYR A 139 -5.94 4.58 0.69
CA TYR A 139 -5.62 3.33 1.38
C TYR A 139 -5.30 2.25 0.37
N LEU A 140 -6.24 1.97 -0.54
CA LEU A 140 -6.02 0.94 -1.56
C LEU A 140 -4.86 1.32 -2.47
N TYR A 141 -4.79 2.59 -2.88
CA TYR A 141 -3.69 3.09 -3.70
C TYR A 141 -2.35 2.87 -3.00
N GLY A 142 -2.22 3.27 -1.73
CA GLY A 142 -0.98 3.14 -1.00
C GLY A 142 -0.57 1.68 -0.76
N LEU A 143 -1.51 0.76 -0.51
CA LEU A 143 -1.22 -0.67 -0.37
C LEU A 143 -0.68 -1.30 -1.67
N VAL A 144 -1.19 -0.86 -2.82
CA VAL A 144 -0.87 -1.43 -4.13
C VAL A 144 0.39 -0.79 -4.71
N VAL A 145 0.48 0.54 -4.71
CA VAL A 145 1.59 1.27 -5.34
C VAL A 145 2.94 0.94 -4.70
N THR A 146 2.97 0.56 -3.42
CA THR A 146 4.20 0.20 -2.71
C THR A 146 4.66 -1.23 -2.95
N ASP A 147 3.86 -2.04 -3.64
CA ASP A 147 4.09 -3.46 -3.81
C ASP A 147 4.23 -3.83 -5.29
N VAL A 148 5.43 -3.56 -5.80
CA VAL A 148 5.81 -3.84 -7.19
C VAL A 148 5.75 -5.33 -7.51
N ALA A 149 6.06 -6.19 -6.52
CA ALA A 149 6.00 -7.64 -6.68
C ALA A 149 4.57 -8.10 -6.95
N PHE A 150 3.61 -7.59 -6.18
CA PHE A 150 2.17 -7.85 -6.36
C PHE A 150 1.68 -7.44 -7.76
N VAL A 151 1.96 -6.21 -8.18
CA VAL A 151 1.49 -5.67 -9.47
C VAL A 151 2.02 -6.52 -10.63
N ARG A 152 3.30 -6.85 -10.61
CA ARG A 152 3.92 -7.66 -11.67
C ARG A 152 3.51 -9.13 -11.64
N ALA A 153 3.25 -9.69 -10.45
CA ALA A 153 2.72 -11.05 -10.34
C ALA A 153 1.32 -11.14 -10.95
N ILE A 154 0.47 -10.13 -10.72
CA ILE A 154 -0.83 -10.02 -11.38
C ILE A 154 -0.65 -9.91 -12.90
N GLU A 155 0.20 -8.99 -13.38
CA GLU A 155 0.44 -8.81 -14.82
C GLU A 155 0.82 -10.14 -15.47
N ARG A 156 1.78 -10.87 -14.89
CA ARG A 156 2.17 -12.21 -15.38
C ARG A 156 1.01 -13.20 -15.42
N LEU A 157 0.09 -13.20 -14.45
CA LEU A 157 -1.06 -14.09 -14.45
C LEU A 157 -2.09 -13.71 -15.52
N VAL A 158 -2.34 -12.42 -15.69
CA VAL A 158 -3.24 -11.89 -16.72
C VAL A 158 -2.69 -12.20 -18.11
N GLU A 159 -1.40 -11.93 -18.35
CA GLU A 159 -0.72 -12.22 -19.63
C GLU A 159 -0.77 -13.71 -19.95
N ARG A 160 -0.54 -14.58 -18.96
CA ARG A 160 -0.64 -16.03 -19.15
C ARG A 160 -2.03 -16.47 -19.56
N ALA A 161 -3.07 -15.86 -18.97
CA ALA A 161 -4.46 -16.18 -19.25
C ALA A 161 -4.95 -15.63 -20.59
N LEU A 162 -4.44 -14.46 -21.01
CA LEU A 162 -4.71 -13.87 -22.32
C LEU A 162 -3.94 -14.55 -23.46
N GLY A 163 -2.75 -15.10 -23.17
CA GLY A 163 -1.83 -15.62 -24.18
C GLY A 163 -1.02 -14.53 -24.89
N GLU A 164 -1.07 -13.29 -24.40
CA GLU A 164 -0.38 -12.13 -24.96
C GLU A 164 0.00 -11.13 -23.87
N ARG A 165 0.79 -10.11 -24.23
CA ARG A 165 1.18 -9.05 -23.28
C ARG A 165 0.00 -8.17 -22.90
N LEU A 166 0.01 -7.69 -21.66
CA LEU A 166 -1.04 -6.80 -21.18
C LEU A 166 -0.85 -5.41 -21.81
N ASP A 167 -1.78 -5.05 -22.69
CA ASP A 167 -1.84 -3.69 -23.22
C ASP A 167 -2.49 -2.74 -22.19
N ALA A 168 -1.66 -1.88 -21.60
CA ALA A 168 -2.10 -0.87 -20.64
C ALA A 168 -3.10 0.12 -21.26
N ALA A 169 -2.99 0.46 -22.55
CA ALA A 169 -3.93 1.35 -23.21
C ALA A 169 -5.32 0.70 -23.30
N ARG A 170 -5.38 -0.57 -23.72
CA ARG A 170 -6.62 -1.37 -23.71
C ARG A 170 -7.24 -1.47 -22.31
N LEU A 171 -6.41 -1.70 -21.29
CA LEU A 171 -6.88 -1.77 -19.91
C LEU A 171 -7.48 -0.44 -19.44
N LEU A 172 -6.75 0.66 -19.64
CA LEU A 172 -7.16 2.00 -19.19
C LEU A 172 -8.39 2.51 -19.93
N ALA A 173 -8.59 2.12 -21.18
CA ALA A 173 -9.76 2.51 -21.98
C ALA A 173 -11.06 1.81 -21.56
N ARG A 174 -11.01 0.78 -20.70
CA ARG A 174 -12.16 -0.07 -20.36
C ARG A 174 -12.57 0.08 -18.89
N PRO A 175 -13.69 0.76 -18.60
CA PRO A 175 -14.20 0.90 -17.23
C PRO A 175 -14.44 -0.43 -16.51
N GLU A 176 -14.89 -1.47 -17.22
CA GLU A 176 -15.10 -2.82 -16.71
C GLU A 176 -13.78 -3.44 -16.24
N ALA A 177 -12.70 -3.25 -17.01
CA ALA A 177 -11.36 -3.74 -16.67
C ALA A 177 -10.83 -3.02 -15.44
N LEU A 178 -10.96 -1.69 -15.36
CA LEU A 178 -10.59 -0.93 -14.16
C LEU A 178 -11.37 -1.35 -12.92
N ARG A 179 -12.69 -1.61 -13.04
CA ARG A 179 -13.50 -2.16 -11.94
C ARG A 179 -13.04 -3.56 -11.53
N ALA A 180 -12.67 -4.40 -12.48
CA ALA A 180 -12.12 -5.73 -12.19
C ALA A 180 -10.73 -5.65 -11.53
N SER A 181 -9.85 -4.76 -12.01
CA SER A 181 -8.56 -4.47 -11.38
C SER A 181 -8.75 -4.01 -9.94
N ARG A 182 -9.70 -3.10 -9.67
CA ARG A 182 -9.99 -2.65 -8.31
C ARG A 182 -10.39 -3.80 -7.39
N ARG A 183 -11.25 -4.72 -7.85
CA ARG A 183 -11.63 -5.91 -7.07
C ARG A 183 -10.44 -6.82 -6.76
N LEU A 184 -9.58 -7.04 -7.75
CA LEU A 184 -8.35 -7.81 -7.58
C LEU A 184 -7.39 -7.15 -6.59
N PHE A 185 -7.19 -5.84 -6.71
CA PHE A 185 -6.35 -5.06 -5.79
C PHE A 185 -6.91 -5.04 -4.37
N ALA A 186 -8.24 -4.99 -4.21
CA ALA A 186 -8.92 -4.99 -2.92
C ALA A 186 -8.70 -6.28 -2.11
N LEU A 187 -8.17 -7.35 -2.70
CA LEU A 187 -7.69 -8.52 -1.96
C LEU A 187 -6.64 -8.14 -0.90
N LYS A 188 -5.86 -7.06 -1.12
CA LYS A 188 -4.91 -6.55 -0.13
C LYS A 188 -5.59 -5.97 1.11
N GLU A 189 -6.81 -5.43 0.99
CA GLU A 189 -7.57 -4.92 2.14
C GLU A 189 -8.05 -6.08 3.03
N ALA A 190 -8.61 -7.13 2.42
CA ALA A 190 -9.02 -8.33 3.15
C ALA A 190 -7.84 -8.98 3.88
N GLY A 191 -6.68 -9.00 3.22
CA GLY A 191 -5.41 -9.41 3.81
C GLY A 191 -5.00 -8.60 5.04
N ALA A 192 -5.02 -7.28 4.94
CA ALA A 192 -4.71 -6.37 6.05
C ALA A 192 -5.67 -6.54 7.25
N GLU A 193 -6.94 -6.87 6.99
CA GLU A 193 -7.91 -7.19 8.04
C GLU A 193 -7.65 -8.54 8.71
N GLY A 194 -7.21 -9.54 7.95
CA GLY A 194 -6.87 -10.87 8.46
C GLY A 194 -5.52 -10.92 9.19
N ALA A 195 -4.58 -10.06 8.83
CA ALA A 195 -3.23 -9.98 9.42
C ALA A 195 -3.18 -9.34 10.81
N ARG A 196 -4.33 -8.96 11.40
CA ARG A 196 -4.40 -8.25 12.69
C ARG A 196 -3.58 -8.96 13.76
N GLY A 197 -2.52 -8.29 14.22
CA GLY A 197 -1.67 -8.78 15.29
C GLY A 197 -0.39 -9.49 14.83
N ASP A 198 -0.31 -9.88 13.56
CA ASP A 198 0.91 -10.39 12.94
C ASP A 198 1.70 -9.21 12.32
N ALA A 199 3.03 -9.21 12.47
CA ALA A 199 3.90 -8.22 11.85
C ALA A 199 4.11 -8.56 10.36
N LEU A 200 3.05 -8.42 9.57
CA LEU A 200 3.01 -8.74 8.14
C LEU A 200 2.69 -7.49 7.32
N PHE A 201 3.40 -7.29 6.21
CA PHE A 201 3.06 -6.27 5.22
C PHE A 201 3.52 -6.72 3.83
N GLY A 202 2.56 -6.99 2.95
CA GLY A 202 2.85 -7.60 1.65
C GLY A 202 3.56 -8.95 1.82
N GLN A 203 4.65 -9.13 1.07
CA GLN A 203 5.50 -10.33 1.15
C GLN A 203 6.44 -10.36 2.36
N PHE A 204 6.47 -9.30 3.18
CA PHE A 204 7.38 -9.19 4.32
C PHE A 204 6.74 -9.64 5.62
N GLY A 205 7.53 -10.28 6.47
CA GLY A 205 7.19 -10.62 7.84
C GLY A 205 8.27 -10.19 8.83
N ALA A 206 7.96 -10.27 10.13
CA ALA A 206 8.96 -10.09 11.17
C ALA A 206 10.08 -11.13 11.03
N PRO A 207 11.33 -10.75 11.36
CA PRO A 207 12.43 -11.70 11.42
C PRO A 207 12.13 -12.78 12.49
N PRO A 208 12.65 -14.00 12.31
CA PRO A 208 12.48 -15.07 13.28
C PRO A 208 13.08 -14.70 14.65
N GLU A 209 12.54 -15.28 15.71
CA GLU A 209 13.01 -15.04 17.07
C GLU A 209 14.49 -15.42 17.21
N GLY A 210 15.30 -14.51 17.77
CA GLY A 210 16.76 -14.68 17.88
C GLY A 210 17.57 -14.29 16.63
N ALA A 211 16.94 -13.74 15.59
CA ALA A 211 17.66 -13.16 14.45
C ALA A 211 18.58 -12.00 14.89
N VAL A 212 19.73 -11.89 14.21
CA VAL A 212 20.72 -10.81 14.45
C VAL A 212 20.23 -9.47 13.91
N SER A 213 19.40 -9.49 12.85
CA SER A 213 18.81 -8.31 12.23
C SER A 213 17.34 -8.18 12.62
N THR A 214 16.91 -6.93 12.83
CA THR A 214 15.52 -6.54 13.05
C THR A 214 14.79 -6.20 11.75
N GLU A 215 15.48 -6.29 10.61
CA GLU A 215 14.93 -5.97 9.30
C GLU A 215 13.81 -6.95 8.89
N PRO A 216 12.78 -6.47 8.16
CA PRO A 216 11.74 -7.33 7.61
C PRO A 216 12.32 -8.39 6.68
N VAL A 217 11.83 -9.62 6.78
CA VAL A 217 12.28 -10.74 5.94
C VAL A 217 11.24 -11.11 4.88
N LEU A 218 11.72 -11.52 3.72
CA LEU A 218 10.85 -12.10 2.68
C LEU A 218 10.29 -13.43 3.17
N ARG A 219 8.97 -13.56 3.08
CA ARG A 219 8.29 -14.81 3.45
C ARG A 219 8.29 -15.80 2.30
N THR A 220 8.21 -17.06 2.67
CA THR A 220 8.00 -18.18 1.76
C THR A 220 6.81 -19.00 2.23
N ILE A 221 6.21 -19.76 1.32
CA ILE A 221 5.19 -20.75 1.65
C ILE A 221 5.90 -22.08 1.91
N ASP A 222 5.68 -22.67 3.09
CA ASP A 222 6.16 -24.02 3.38
C ASP A 222 5.23 -25.07 2.78
N TYR A 223 5.43 -25.35 1.49
CA TYR A 223 4.61 -26.32 0.76
C TYR A 223 4.68 -27.74 1.36
N ALA A 224 5.82 -28.11 1.93
CA ALA A 224 5.99 -29.43 2.54
C ALA A 224 5.12 -29.56 3.80
N ALA A 225 5.15 -28.56 4.68
CA ALA A 225 4.29 -28.53 5.87
C ALA A 225 2.80 -28.49 5.52
N LEU A 226 2.43 -27.82 4.41
CA LEU A 226 1.04 -27.72 3.95
C LEU A 226 0.58 -28.93 3.11
N GLY A 227 1.48 -29.85 2.74
CA GLY A 227 1.15 -30.94 1.81
C GLY A 227 0.75 -30.46 0.41
N ALA A 228 1.26 -29.30 -0.01
CA ALA A 228 0.92 -28.62 -1.26
C ALA A 228 2.08 -28.68 -2.28
N ARG A 229 1.80 -28.23 -3.50
CA ARG A 229 2.82 -27.87 -4.49
C ARG A 229 2.72 -26.38 -4.81
N ALA A 230 3.82 -25.80 -5.28
CA ALA A 230 3.81 -24.43 -5.78
C ALA A 230 2.84 -24.27 -6.95
N ALA A 231 2.17 -23.13 -7.01
CA ALA A 231 1.23 -22.73 -8.03
C ALA A 231 1.50 -21.27 -8.45
N PRO A 232 1.14 -20.87 -9.70
CA PRO A 232 1.41 -19.52 -10.19
C PRO A 232 0.85 -18.38 -9.32
N GLU A 233 -0.26 -18.63 -8.63
CA GLU A 233 -0.95 -17.67 -7.78
C GLU A 233 -0.19 -17.33 -6.50
N ASP A 234 0.76 -18.18 -6.09
CA ASP A 234 1.46 -18.06 -4.81
C ASP A 234 2.26 -16.76 -4.69
N GLU A 235 2.77 -16.23 -5.80
CA GLU A 235 3.44 -14.92 -5.83
C GLU A 235 2.48 -13.79 -5.43
N VAL A 236 1.22 -13.86 -5.86
CA VAL A 236 0.19 -12.90 -5.47
C VAL A 236 -0.24 -13.14 -4.03
N VAL A 237 -0.47 -14.40 -3.64
CA VAL A 237 -0.89 -14.78 -2.27
C VAL A 237 0.10 -14.28 -1.22
N LEU A 238 1.41 -14.42 -1.46
CA LEU A 238 2.44 -13.90 -0.55
C LEU A 238 2.33 -12.40 -0.32
N CYS A 239 1.85 -11.64 -1.31
CA CYS A 239 1.69 -10.19 -1.24
C CYS A 239 0.36 -9.74 -0.60
N LEU A 240 -0.56 -10.65 -0.29
CA LEU A 240 -1.86 -10.32 0.33
C LEU A 240 -1.76 -10.17 1.85
N SER A 241 -0.58 -9.99 2.43
CA SER A 241 -0.37 -9.92 3.89
C SER A 241 -0.99 -11.11 4.67
N CYS A 242 -1.28 -12.24 4.00
CA CYS A 242 -1.82 -13.44 4.64
C CYS A 242 -0.73 -14.50 4.84
N ALA A 243 -0.85 -15.30 5.90
CA ALA A 243 0.05 -16.42 6.18
C ALA A 243 -0.75 -17.72 6.33
N PRO A 244 -1.09 -18.41 5.21
CA PRO A 244 -1.83 -19.66 5.27
C PRO A 244 -1.08 -20.69 6.11
N ARG A 245 -1.75 -21.24 7.13
CA ARG A 245 -1.21 -22.27 8.02
C ARG A 245 -1.77 -23.66 7.73
N ARG A 246 -2.81 -23.73 6.89
CA ARG A 246 -3.46 -24.97 6.47
C ARG A 246 -3.65 -24.99 4.96
N LEU A 247 -3.73 -26.19 4.39
CA LEU A 247 -3.93 -26.38 2.95
C LEU A 247 -5.20 -25.68 2.47
N GLU A 248 -6.29 -25.75 3.23
CA GLU A 248 -7.57 -25.13 2.84
C GLU A 248 -7.48 -23.61 2.76
N GLU A 249 -6.67 -22.98 3.62
CA GLU A 249 -6.45 -21.53 3.61
C GLU A 249 -5.64 -21.11 2.38
N LEU A 250 -4.62 -21.90 2.03
CA LEU A 250 -3.81 -21.64 0.84
C LEU A 250 -4.66 -21.80 -0.43
N GLU A 251 -5.43 -22.89 -0.54
CA GLU A 251 -6.30 -23.11 -1.70
C GLU A 251 -7.40 -22.07 -1.82
N ALA A 252 -7.99 -21.63 -0.70
CA ALA A 252 -8.96 -20.54 -0.71
C ALA A 252 -8.33 -19.22 -1.21
N ALA A 253 -7.13 -18.86 -0.75
CA ALA A 253 -6.42 -17.67 -1.21
C ALA A 253 -6.07 -17.76 -2.70
N ARG A 254 -5.58 -18.92 -3.16
CA ARG A 254 -5.33 -19.18 -4.60
C ARG A 254 -6.59 -19.04 -5.42
N GLN A 255 -7.71 -19.58 -4.95
CA GLN A 255 -8.98 -19.49 -5.66
C GLN A 255 -9.47 -18.04 -5.78
N GLN A 256 -9.35 -17.24 -4.72
CA GLN A 256 -9.67 -15.81 -4.76
C GLN A 256 -8.84 -15.07 -5.83
N VAL A 257 -7.54 -15.39 -5.93
CA VAL A 257 -6.66 -14.83 -6.97
C VAL A 257 -7.14 -15.28 -8.36
N ARG A 258 -7.39 -16.57 -8.57
CA ARG A 258 -7.89 -17.09 -9.86
C ARG A 258 -9.18 -16.43 -10.31
N ASP A 259 -10.16 -16.33 -9.43
CA ASP A 259 -11.46 -15.75 -9.73
C ASP A 259 -11.34 -14.27 -10.10
N ALA A 260 -10.50 -13.53 -9.38
CA ALA A 260 -10.24 -12.12 -9.66
C ALA A 260 -9.47 -11.91 -10.97
N ILE A 261 -8.49 -12.76 -11.29
CA ILE A 261 -7.78 -12.76 -12.57
C ILE A 261 -8.74 -13.08 -13.71
N ALA A 262 -9.55 -14.13 -13.58
CA ALA A 262 -10.56 -14.51 -14.59
C ALA A 262 -11.54 -13.37 -14.85
N GLY A 263 -11.98 -12.66 -13.79
CA GLY A 263 -12.84 -11.49 -13.92
C GLY A 263 -12.19 -10.33 -14.68
N LEU A 264 -10.88 -10.09 -14.49
CA LEU A 264 -10.15 -9.07 -15.24
C LEU A 264 -9.94 -9.48 -16.70
N VAL A 265 -9.57 -10.73 -16.97
CA VAL A 265 -9.42 -11.28 -18.32
C VAL A 265 -10.73 -11.17 -19.10
N ALA A 266 -11.86 -11.58 -18.49
CA ALA A 266 -13.17 -11.47 -19.12
C ALA A 266 -13.53 -10.00 -19.47
N ALA A 267 -13.18 -9.04 -18.61
CA ALA A 267 -13.39 -7.62 -18.88
C ALA A 267 -12.50 -7.07 -20.01
N LEU A 268 -11.30 -7.64 -20.19
CA LEU A 268 -10.39 -7.29 -21.28
C LEU A 268 -10.77 -7.95 -22.62
N SER A 269 -11.49 -9.07 -22.60
CA SER A 269 -11.94 -9.79 -23.81
C SER A 269 -13.37 -9.43 -24.24
N ALA A 270 -14.20 -8.88 -23.35
CA ALA A 270 -15.56 -8.44 -23.69
C ALA A 270 -15.50 -7.34 -24.78
N ASN A 271 -16.01 -7.61 -25.98
CA ASN A 271 -16.05 -6.76 -27.19
C ASN A 271 -15.02 -7.02 -28.31
N GLU A 272 -14.31 -8.16 -28.33
CA GLU A 272 -13.62 -8.60 -29.57
C GLU A 272 -14.57 -9.27 -30.59
N HIS A 273 -15.87 -9.40 -30.27
CA HIS A 273 -16.89 -10.06 -31.11
C HIS A 273 -17.90 -9.12 -31.79
N ILE A 274 -17.62 -7.83 -31.87
CA ILE A 274 -18.41 -6.89 -32.69
C ILE A 274 -17.46 -6.23 -33.70
N ALA A 275 -17.04 -7.01 -34.69
CA ALA A 275 -16.43 -6.54 -35.93
C ALA A 275 -16.80 -7.52 -37.04
#